data_AF-A0A7Y0MCX8-F1
#
_entry.id   AF-A0A7Y0MCX8-F1
#
_cell.length_a   1.000
_cell.length_b   1.000
_cell.length_c   1.000
_cell.angle_alpha   90.00
_cell.angle_beta   90.00
_cell.angle_gamma   90.00
#
_symmetry.space_group_name_H-M   'P 1'
#
loop_
_entity.id
_entity.type
_entity.pdbx_description
1 polymer ?
#
loop_
_entity_poly.entity_id
_entity_poly.type
_entity_poly.pdbx_seq_one_letter_code
_entity_poly.pdbx_strand_id
1 'polypeptide(L)'
;MERQPALGKAHIVDVDRRRLRTVLRRGEIPLVAGFQGKGLKSKETTTWGRGGSDLTPIVLAAALGASVCEIYTDVDGVYSADLRIVPTPGRST
;
A
#
# COMPACT_ATOMS: atom_id res chain seq x y z
N MET A 1 -16.50 -25.69 -5.07
CA MET A 1 -15.58 -25.44 -3.94
C MET A 1 -14.55 -24.42 -4.41
N GLU A 2 -14.78 -23.14 -4.09
CA GLU A 2 -13.96 -22.04 -4.58
C GLU A 2 -12.69 -21.91 -3.72
N ARG A 3 -11.52 -22.00 -4.34
CA ARG A 3 -10.22 -22.01 -3.65
C ARG A 3 -9.96 -20.66 -3.00
N GLN A 4 -9.44 -20.66 -1.77
CA GLN A 4 -8.87 -19.46 -1.16
C GLN A 4 -7.68 -18.97 -1.99
N PRO A 5 -7.49 -17.65 -2.13
CA PRO A 5 -6.27 -17.14 -2.75
C PRO A 5 -5.07 -17.59 -1.92
N ALA A 6 -4.05 -18.13 -2.59
CA ALA A 6 -2.81 -18.52 -1.94
C ALA A 6 -2.19 -17.33 -1.18
N LEU A 7 -1.56 -17.59 -0.04
CA LEU A 7 -0.73 -16.62 0.67
C LEU A 7 0.23 -15.93 -0.32
N GLY A 8 0.31 -14.59 -0.28
CA GLY A 8 1.11 -13.79 -1.20
C GLY A 8 0.48 -13.52 -2.57
N LYS A 9 -0.78 -13.90 -2.81
CA LYS A 9 -1.52 -13.61 -4.06
C LYS A 9 -2.93 -13.05 -3.80
N ALA A 10 -3.17 -12.45 -2.65
CA ALA A 10 -4.46 -11.84 -2.37
C ALA A 10 -4.66 -10.55 -3.18
N HIS A 11 -5.92 -10.29 -3.54
CA HIS A 11 -6.36 -9.06 -4.18
C HIS A 11 -7.20 -8.23 -3.20
N ILE A 12 -7.08 -6.91 -3.28
CA ILE A 12 -7.85 -6.00 -2.44
C ILE A 12 -9.27 -5.89 -3.02
N VAL A 13 -10.26 -6.18 -2.20
CA VAL A 13 -11.68 -6.12 -2.58
C VAL A 13 -12.36 -4.89 -1.98
N ASP A 14 -11.97 -4.49 -0.77
CA ASP A 14 -12.55 -3.35 -0.06
C ASP A 14 -11.58 -2.81 1.01
N VAL A 15 -11.80 -1.56 1.43
CA VAL A 15 -11.10 -0.90 2.53
C VAL A 15 -12.10 -0.32 3.54
N ASP A 16 -12.15 -0.92 4.73
CA ASP A 16 -12.94 -0.38 5.84
C ASP A 16 -12.26 0.84 6.47
N ARG A 17 -12.70 2.01 6.05
CA ARG A 17 -12.21 3.32 6.51
C ARG A 17 -12.79 3.81 7.84
N ARG A 18 -13.74 3.10 8.47
CA ARG A 18 -14.48 3.62 9.65
C ARG A 18 -13.55 3.98 10.82
N ARG A 19 -12.62 3.07 11.14
CA ARG A 19 -11.65 3.30 12.22
C ARG A 19 -10.70 4.45 11.89
N LEU A 20 -10.16 4.49 10.68
CA LEU A 20 -9.26 5.56 10.23
C LEU A 20 -9.95 6.93 10.27
N ARG A 21 -11.17 7.06 9.75
CA ARG A 21 -11.92 8.32 9.81
C ARG A 21 -12.20 8.79 11.24
N THR A 22 -12.40 7.85 12.18
CA THR A 22 -12.63 8.19 13.58
C THR A 22 -11.38 8.77 14.23
N VAL A 23 -10.23 8.13 14.00
CA VAL A 23 -8.91 8.56 14.49
C VAL A 23 -8.53 9.92 13.88
N LEU A 24 -8.64 10.06 12.55
CA LEU A 24 -8.34 11.32 11.86
C LEU A 24 -9.21 12.48 12.34
N ARG A 25 -10.51 12.25 12.61
CA ARG A 25 -11.42 13.28 13.16
C ARG A 25 -11.03 13.76 14.57
N ARG A 26 -10.24 13.00 15.30
CA ARG A 26 -9.71 13.39 16.62
C ARG A 26 -8.40 14.16 16.52
N GLY A 27 -7.88 14.39 15.31
CA GLY A 27 -6.57 15.01 15.10
C GLY A 27 -5.41 14.06 15.35
N GLU A 28 -5.66 12.75 15.42
CA GLU A 28 -4.63 11.73 15.64
C GLU A 28 -4.00 11.27 14.31
N ILE A 29 -2.75 10.79 14.37
CA ILE A 29 -1.99 10.27 13.22
C ILE A 29 -2.05 8.73 13.23
N PRO A 30 -2.83 8.08 12.36
CA PRO A 30 -2.91 6.62 12.33
C PRO A 30 -1.64 6.01 11.71
N LEU A 31 -1.01 5.09 12.44
CA LEU A 31 0.02 4.20 11.91
C LEU A 31 -0.63 2.90 11.44
N VAL A 32 -0.52 2.61 10.15
CA VAL A 32 -1.12 1.43 9.51
C VAL A 32 -0.03 0.50 9.02
N ALA A 33 -0.15 -0.78 9.34
CA ALA A 33 0.79 -1.77 8.84
C ALA A 33 0.54 -2.04 7.34
N GLY A 34 1.60 -1.95 6.55
CA GLY A 34 1.58 -2.24 5.11
C GLY A 34 1.47 -3.73 4.78
N PHE A 35 1.34 -4.03 3.48
CA PHE A 35 1.50 -5.35 2.85
C PHE A 35 0.47 -6.44 3.22
N GLN A 36 -0.40 -6.15 4.18
CA GLN A 36 -1.32 -7.14 4.75
C GLN A 36 -2.77 -6.68 4.72
N GLY A 37 -3.67 -7.66 4.74
CA GLY A 37 -5.11 -7.47 4.84
C GLY A 37 -5.79 -8.62 5.56
N LYS A 38 -7.12 -8.64 5.51
CA LYS A 38 -7.94 -9.66 6.17
C LYS A 38 -8.80 -10.41 5.15
N GLY A 39 -8.73 -11.73 5.14
CA GLY A 39 -9.57 -12.56 4.28
C GLY A 39 -11.06 -12.35 4.59
N LEU A 40 -11.88 -12.07 3.57
CA LEU A 40 -13.31 -11.79 3.76
C LEU A 40 -14.06 -12.97 4.38
N LYS A 41 -13.76 -14.19 3.94
CA LYS A 41 -14.36 -15.45 4.43
C LYS A 41 -13.64 -16.00 5.66
N SER A 42 -12.32 -16.22 5.57
CA SER A 42 -11.55 -16.86 6.66
C SER A 42 -11.29 -15.96 7.87
N LYS A 43 -11.35 -14.64 7.69
CA LYS A 43 -10.94 -13.63 8.69
C LYS A 43 -9.46 -13.72 9.10
N GLU A 44 -8.67 -14.54 8.43
CA GLU A 44 -7.23 -14.66 8.64
C GLU A 44 -6.46 -13.50 7.99
N THR A 45 -5.27 -13.23 8.52
CA THR A 45 -4.33 -12.30 7.88
C THR A 45 -3.89 -12.87 6.53
N THR A 46 -3.88 -12.01 5.51
CA THR A 46 -3.39 -12.34 4.18
C THR A 46 -2.38 -11.31 3.73
N THR A 47 -1.44 -11.72 2.89
CA THR A 47 -0.42 -10.84 2.31
C THR A 47 -0.63 -10.71 0.82
N TRP A 48 -0.23 -9.57 0.28
CA TRP A 48 -0.22 -9.34 -1.15
C TRP A 48 1.15 -9.81 -1.69
N GLY A 49 1.32 -9.91 -2.99
CA GLY A 49 2.62 -10.26 -3.55
C GLY A 49 3.67 -9.16 -3.33
N ARG A 50 4.82 -9.32 -3.97
CA ARG A 50 5.87 -8.29 -4.04
C ARG A 50 5.26 -6.93 -4.42
N GLY A 51 5.68 -5.85 -3.74
CA GLY A 51 5.13 -4.50 -3.93
C GLY A 51 3.88 -4.19 -3.10
N GLY A 52 3.40 -5.14 -2.26
CA GLY A 52 2.21 -4.89 -1.45
C GLY A 52 2.38 -3.79 -0.38
N SER A 53 3.61 -3.48 0.03
CA SER A 53 3.86 -2.33 0.92
C SER A 53 3.50 -1.02 0.21
N ASP A 54 3.97 -0.81 -1.02
CA ASP A 54 3.69 0.39 -1.82
C ASP A 54 2.22 0.49 -2.23
N LEU A 55 1.55 -0.66 -2.41
CA LEU A 55 0.12 -0.71 -2.70
C LEU A 55 -0.73 -0.21 -1.53
N THR A 56 -0.27 -0.38 -0.29
CA THR A 56 -1.06 -0.04 0.91
C THR A 56 -1.39 1.45 1.00
N PRO A 57 -0.42 2.38 0.97
CA PRO A 57 -0.72 3.81 1.03
C PRO A 57 -1.55 4.26 -0.17
N ILE A 58 -1.32 3.72 -1.37
CA ILE A 58 -2.09 4.05 -2.59
C ILE A 58 -3.59 3.76 -2.40
N VAL A 59 -3.91 2.55 -1.92
CA VAL A 59 -5.29 2.13 -1.74
C VAL A 59 -5.95 2.88 -0.57
N LEU A 60 -5.22 3.13 0.52
CA LEU A 60 -5.73 3.95 1.61
C LEU A 60 -6.02 5.39 1.16
N ALA A 61 -5.12 6.01 0.38
CA ALA A 61 -5.32 7.34 -0.17
C ALA A 61 -6.58 7.40 -1.04
N ALA A 62 -6.74 6.45 -1.96
CA ALA A 62 -7.95 6.35 -2.79
C ALA A 62 -9.22 6.15 -1.94
N ALA A 63 -9.19 5.27 -0.94
CA ALA A 63 -10.34 4.96 -0.09
C ALA A 63 -10.76 6.11 0.84
N LEU A 64 -9.79 6.94 1.25
CA LEU A 64 -9.99 8.12 2.10
C LEU A 64 -10.25 9.40 1.30
N GLY A 65 -10.07 9.38 -0.03
CA GLY A 65 -10.17 10.57 -0.86
C GLY A 65 -9.05 11.58 -0.58
N ALA A 66 -7.85 11.08 -0.29
CA ALA A 66 -6.69 11.95 -0.08
C ALA A 66 -6.28 12.60 -1.41
N SER A 67 -5.87 13.87 -1.36
CA SER A 67 -5.39 14.61 -2.53
C SER A 67 -4.01 14.16 -2.99
N VAL A 68 -3.20 13.60 -2.08
CA VAL A 68 -1.81 13.21 -2.31
C VAL A 68 -1.54 11.87 -1.62
N CYS A 69 -0.76 11.01 -2.26
CA CYS A 69 -0.17 9.81 -1.69
C CYS A 69 1.35 9.89 -1.86
N GLU A 70 2.08 10.03 -0.77
CA GLU A 70 3.53 10.16 -0.80
C GLU A 70 4.18 8.79 -0.55
N ILE A 71 5.10 8.40 -1.42
CA ILE A 71 5.93 7.21 -1.26
C ILE A 71 7.34 7.67 -0.91
N TYR A 72 7.78 7.35 0.30
CA TYR A 72 9.12 7.67 0.78
C TYR A 72 10.04 6.49 0.51
N THR A 73 11.10 6.75 -0.25
CA THR A 73 12.13 5.76 -0.61
C THR A 73 13.52 6.35 -0.37
N ASP A 74 14.54 5.53 -0.47
CA ASP A 74 15.97 5.86 -0.33
C ASP A 74 16.56 6.67 -1.50
N VAL A 75 15.75 6.99 -2.52
CA VAL A 75 16.14 7.75 -3.69
C VAL A 75 15.21 8.95 -3.88
N ASP A 76 15.73 10.05 -4.40
CA ASP A 76 14.96 11.28 -4.62
C ASP A 76 14.17 11.19 -5.94
N GLY A 77 13.20 10.28 -6.00
CA GLY A 77 12.27 10.12 -7.11
C GLY A 77 12.56 8.96 -8.05
N VAL A 78 11.94 9.01 -9.23
CA VAL A 78 12.07 7.98 -10.27
C VAL A 78 13.21 8.38 -11.20
N TYR A 79 13.99 7.40 -11.66
CA TYR A 79 15.11 7.60 -12.58
C TYR A 79 14.92 6.77 -13.85
N SER A 80 15.61 7.15 -14.93
CA SER A 80 15.56 6.48 -16.23
C SER A 80 16.17 5.08 -16.22
N ALA A 81 17.00 4.76 -15.21
CA ALA A 81 17.57 3.43 -14.97
C ALA A 81 17.88 3.25 -13.46
N ASP A 82 18.18 2.02 -13.06
CA ASP A 82 18.57 1.69 -11.68
C ASP A 82 19.93 2.35 -11.32
N LEU A 83 19.93 3.20 -10.29
CA LEU A 83 21.11 3.92 -9.79
C LEU A 83 22.24 2.98 -9.33
N ARG A 84 21.93 1.73 -8.99
CA ARG A 84 22.93 0.73 -8.58
C ARG A 84 23.70 0.16 -9.76
N ILE A 85 23.19 0.32 -10.99
CA ILE A 85 23.77 -0.22 -12.22
C ILE A 85 24.32 0.91 -13.08
N VAL A 86 23.55 1.99 -13.23
CA VAL A 86 23.94 3.18 -13.99
C VAL A 86 24.28 4.28 -12.98
N PRO A 87 25.52 4.82 -12.98
CA PRO A 87 25.91 5.82 -11.99
C PRO A 87 25.21 7.19 -12.14
N THR A 88 24.83 7.56 -13.37
CA THR A 88 24.28 8.88 -13.70
C THR A 88 23.06 8.82 -14.64
N PRO A 89 22.00 8.06 -14.31
CA PRO A 89 20.77 8.06 -15.08
C PRO A 89 20.05 9.40 -14.89
N GLY A 90 19.34 9.84 -15.92
CA GLY A 90 18.48 11.02 -15.82
C GLY A 90 17.36 10.78 -14.82
N ARG A 91 16.99 11.80 -14.04
CA ARG A 91 15.77 11.76 -13.22
C ARG A 91 14.56 11.80 -14.14
N SER A 92 13.63 10.87 -13.94
CA SER A 92 12.31 10.93 -14.56
C SER A 92 11.55 12.04 -13.84
N THR A 93 11.09 13.04 -14.60
CA THR A 93 10.36 14.22 -14.11
C THR A 93 9.18 13.84 -13.25
#